data_AF-A0A0D0BBE8-F1
#
_entry.id   AF-A0A0D0BBE8-F1
#
_cell.length_a   1.000
_cell.length_b   1.000
_cell.length_c   1.000
_cell.angle_alpha   90.00
_cell.angle_beta   90.00
_cell.angle_gamma   90.00
#
_symmetry.space_group_name_H-M   'P 1'
#
loop_
_entity.id
_entity.type
_entity.pdbx_description
1 polymer ?
#
loop_
_entity_poly.entity_id
_entity_poly.type
_entity_poly.pdbx_seq_one_letter_code
_entity_poly.pdbx_strand_id
1 'polypeptide(L)'
;APKPIDLDNLFNLDVNDDIWLDIGFGYDEDTAPPFWLSNEQVRNSIRVLLDQDRCAEERRYLLAERDAMQEWFSEEWHVVNAG
;
A
#
# COMPACT_ATOMS: atom_id res chain seq x y z
N ALA A 1 5.70 -30.27 26.54
CA ALA A 1 6.44 -29.74 25.37
C ALA A 1 5.82 -28.40 24.96
N PRO A 2 6.59 -27.46 24.38
CA PRO A 2 6.05 -26.20 23.87
C PRO A 2 5.06 -26.47 22.73
N LYS A 3 4.08 -25.58 22.56
CA LYS A 3 3.20 -25.61 21.38
C LYS A 3 4.00 -25.21 20.14
N PRO A 4 3.89 -25.93 19.01
CA PRO A 4 4.47 -25.52 17.75
C PRO A 4 3.90 -24.16 17.32
N ILE A 5 4.77 -23.30 16.77
CA ILE A 5 4.36 -22.02 16.20
C ILE A 5 3.71 -22.30 14.85
N ASP A 6 2.56 -21.68 14.59
CA ASP A 6 1.93 -21.71 13.27
C ASP A 6 2.73 -20.82 12.31
N LEU A 7 3.36 -21.44 11.30
CA LEU A 7 4.21 -20.78 10.32
C LEU A 7 3.42 -20.20 9.14
N ASP A 8 2.21 -20.69 8.89
CA ASP A 8 1.44 -20.36 7.67
C ASP A 8 1.02 -18.88 7.66
N ASN A 9 0.86 -18.30 8.85
CA ASN A 9 0.46 -16.90 9.04
C ASN A 9 1.52 -16.03 9.70
N LEU A 10 2.69 -16.58 10.00
CA LEU A 10 3.73 -15.87 10.76
C LEU A 10 4.24 -14.61 10.04
N PHE A 11 4.14 -14.56 8.71
CA PHE A 11 4.55 -13.43 7.87
C PHE A 11 3.40 -12.75 7.12
N ASN A 12 2.15 -13.14 7.37
CA ASN A 12 0.96 -12.49 6.78
C ASN A 12 0.56 -11.28 7.63
N LEU A 13 1.51 -10.39 7.88
CA LEU A 13 1.32 -9.20 8.69
C LEU A 13 1.04 -8.02 7.77
N ASP A 14 -0.17 -7.48 7.81
CA ASP A 14 -0.51 -6.25 7.10
C ASP A 14 -0.20 -5.03 7.98
N VAL A 15 0.15 -3.91 7.35
CA VAL A 15 0.33 -2.61 8.03
C VAL A 15 -0.97 -2.11 8.68
N ASN A 16 -2.10 -2.68 8.25
CA ASN A 16 -3.43 -2.39 8.80
C ASN A 16 -3.80 -3.22 10.03
N ASP A 17 -3.02 -4.24 10.37
CA ASP A 17 -3.33 -5.16 11.45
C ASP A 17 -3.27 -4.46 12.81
N ASP A 18 -4.20 -4.84 13.69
CA ASP A 18 -4.36 -4.22 15.00
C ASP A 18 -3.14 -4.44 15.93
N ILE A 19 -2.24 -5.36 15.57
CA ILE A 19 -0.96 -5.58 16.25
C ILE A 19 -0.02 -4.36 16.20
N TRP A 20 -0.19 -3.47 15.21
CA TRP A 20 0.52 -2.19 15.13
C TRP A 20 -0.13 -1.10 15.99
N LEU A 21 -1.30 -1.36 16.58
CA LEU A 21 -1.98 -0.45 17.48
C LEU A 21 -1.46 -0.58 18.92
N ASP A 22 -0.20 -0.94 19.12
CA ASP A 22 0.43 -0.96 20.44
C ASP A 22 0.50 0.48 20.96
N ILE A 23 -0.61 0.85 21.59
CA ILE A 23 -0.83 1.98 22.47
C ILE A 23 0.21 1.82 23.56
N GLY A 24 1.37 2.44 23.39
CA GLY A 24 2.39 2.47 24.43
C GLY A 24 1.73 2.83 25.76
N PHE A 25 2.13 2.14 26.84
CA PHE A 25 1.66 2.28 28.22
C PHE A 25 1.63 3.74 28.73
N GLY A 26 0.71 4.56 28.25
CA GLY A 26 0.76 6.01 28.41
C GLY A 26 -0.36 6.80 27.75
N TYR A 27 -1.40 6.14 27.23
CA TYR A 27 -2.67 6.83 27.04
C TYR A 27 -3.33 6.91 28.41
N ASP A 28 -3.63 8.13 28.84
CA ASP A 28 -4.45 8.38 30.02
C ASP A 28 -5.76 7.59 29.82
N GLU A 29 -6.05 6.61 30.69
CA GLU A 29 -7.20 5.69 30.53
C GLU A 29 -8.53 6.43 30.37
N ASP A 30 -8.57 7.70 30.78
CA ASP A 30 -9.71 8.59 30.72
C ASP A 30 -9.92 9.29 29.36
N THR A 31 -8.99 9.16 28.39
CA THR A 31 -9.13 9.81 27.07
C THR A 31 -9.62 8.84 26.01
N ALA A 32 -10.78 9.14 25.42
CA ALA A 32 -11.31 8.35 24.32
C ALA A 32 -10.36 8.38 23.09
N PRO A 33 -10.09 7.22 22.47
CA PRO A 33 -9.22 7.14 21.29
C PRO A 33 -9.82 7.90 20.08
N PRO A 34 -8.98 8.52 19.23
CA PRO A 34 -9.45 9.27 18.07
C PRO A 34 -10.19 8.36 17.07
N PHE A 35 -11.14 8.90 16.30
CA PHE A 35 -12.00 8.09 15.43
C PHE A 35 -11.27 7.34 14.32
N TRP A 36 -10.16 7.86 13.80
CA TRP A 36 -9.35 7.11 12.83
C TRP A 36 -8.77 5.81 13.41
N LEU A 37 -8.72 5.70 14.74
CA LEU A 37 -8.28 4.51 15.48
C LEU A 37 -9.47 3.68 15.94
N SER A 38 -10.50 4.31 16.51
CA SER A 38 -11.59 3.65 17.23
C SER A 38 -12.86 3.39 16.41
N ASN A 39 -13.00 4.00 15.24
CA ASN A 39 -14.17 3.85 14.38
C ASN A 39 -13.82 3.10 13.10
N GLU A 40 -14.36 1.88 12.96
CA GLU A 40 -14.12 1.01 11.82
C GLU A 40 -14.55 1.65 10.48
N GLN A 41 -15.68 2.37 10.47
CA GLN A 41 -16.16 3.04 9.26
C GLN A 41 -15.20 4.15 8.82
N VAL A 42 -14.63 4.89 9.78
CA VAL A 42 -13.60 5.91 9.48
C VAL A 42 -12.30 5.26 9.00
N ARG A 43 -11.86 4.15 9.61
CA ARG A 43 -10.70 3.39 9.11
C ARG A 43 -10.90 2.92 7.68
N ASN A 44 -12.06 2.34 7.39
CA ASN A 44 -12.37 1.81 6.07
C ASN A 44 -12.47 2.93 5.02
N SER A 45 -13.05 4.08 5.35
CA SER A 45 -13.11 5.20 4.41
C SER A 45 -11.72 5.77 4.10
N ILE A 46 -10.83 5.87 5.09
CA ILE A 46 -9.43 6.29 4.87
C ILE A 46 -8.73 5.32 3.91
N ARG A 47 -8.85 4.01 4.12
CA ARG A 47 -8.25 3.00 3.24
C ARG A 47 -8.73 3.13 1.80
N VAL A 48 -10.04 3.25 1.61
CA VAL A 48 -10.65 3.41 0.28
C VAL A 48 -10.12 4.66 -0.43
N LEU A 49 -10.01 5.78 0.28
CA LEU A 49 -9.45 7.02 -0.29
C LEU A 49 -7.99 6.85 -0.70
N LEU A 50 -7.15 6.28 0.17
CA LEU A 50 -5.74 6.03 -0.11
C LEU A 50 -5.54 5.05 -1.27
N ASP A 51 -6.36 4.00 -1.35
CA ASP A 51 -6.32 3.04 -2.45
C ASP A 51 -6.70 3.67 -3.78
N GLN A 52 -7.71 4.54 -3.77
CA GLN A 52 -8.12 5.29 -4.95
C GLN A 52 -6.99 6.20 -5.45
N ASP A 53 -6.36 6.94 -4.54
CA ASP A 53 -5.25 7.85 -4.87
C ASP A 53 -4.03 7.06 -5.40
N ARG A 54 -3.68 5.95 -4.76
CA ARG A 54 -2.63 5.04 -5.23
C ARG A 54 -2.92 4.52 -6.63
N CYS A 55 -4.14 4.05 -6.90
CA CYS A 55 -4.51 3.57 -8.23
C CYS A 55 -4.40 4.68 -9.30
N ALA A 56 -4.71 5.92 -8.95
CA ALA A 56 -4.57 7.07 -9.85
C ALA A 56 -3.09 7.36 -10.15
N GLU A 57 -2.25 7.33 -9.12
CA GLU A 57 -0.81 7.50 -9.24
C GLU A 57 -0.17 6.39 -10.10
N GLU A 58 -0.44 5.13 -9.79
CA GLU A 58 0.06 3.96 -10.54
C GLU A 58 -0.34 4.05 -12.01
N ARG A 59 -1.60 4.40 -12.30
CA ARG A 59 -2.06 4.58 -13.69
C ARG A 59 -1.25 5.66 -14.40
N ARG A 60 -0.96 6.78 -13.74
CA ARG A 60 -0.15 7.85 -14.33
C ARG A 60 1.25 7.36 -14.68
N TYR A 61 1.90 6.62 -13.78
CA TYR A 61 3.22 6.04 -14.05
C TYR A 61 3.18 5.02 -15.18
N LEU A 62 2.20 4.12 -15.19
CA LEU A 62 2.05 3.12 -16.26
C LEU A 62 1.88 3.77 -17.64
N LEU A 63 1.13 4.87 -17.72
CA LEU A 63 0.97 5.61 -18.97
C LEU A 63 2.29 6.26 -19.41
N ALA A 64 3.01 6.90 -18.48
CA ALA A 64 4.31 7.51 -18.77
C ALA A 64 5.34 6.47 -19.22
N GLU A 65 5.40 5.32 -18.54
CA GLU A 65 6.31 4.23 -18.87
C GLU A 65 5.99 3.63 -20.24
N ARG A 66 4.70 3.41 -20.54
CA ARG A 66 4.26 2.97 -21.87
C ARG A 66 4.73 3.94 -22.95
N ASP A 67 4.52 5.24 -22.76
CA ASP A 67 4.87 6.26 -23.75
C ASP A 67 6.39 6.29 -23.98
N ALA A 68 7.18 6.24 -22.91
CA ALA A 68 8.63 6.16 -22.99
C ALA A 68 9.12 4.92 -23.74
N MET A 69 8.53 3.74 -23.47
CA MET A 69 8.88 2.49 -24.17
C MET A 69 8.55 2.56 -25.67
N GLN A 70 7.42 3.17 -26.03
CA GLN A 70 7.01 3.30 -27.43
C GLN A 70 7.89 4.27 -28.22
N GLU A 71 8.25 5.40 -27.60
CA GLU A 71 9.17 6.38 -28.17
C GLU A 71 10.53 5.74 -28.41
N TRP A 72 11.11 5.14 -27.35
CA TRP A 72 12.40 4.47 -27.44
C TRP A 72 12.42 3.38 -28.53
N PHE A 73 11.41 2.50 -28.56
CA PHE A 73 11.34 1.46 -29.58
C PHE A 73 11.27 2.02 -31.01
N SER A 74 10.51 3.11 -31.20
CA SER A 74 10.39 3.75 -32.51
C SER A 74 11.72 4.34 -32.97
N GLU A 75 12.47 4.98 -32.08
CA GLU A 75 13.81 5.51 -32.36
C GLU A 75 14.79 4.39 -32.75
N GLU A 76 14.85 3.32 -31.96
CA GLU A 76 15.71 2.16 -32.25
C GLU A 76 15.33 1.49 -33.57
N TRP A 77 14.03 1.33 -33.84
CA TRP A 77 13.54 0.75 -35.09
C TRP A 77 13.95 1.60 -36.31
N HIS A 78 13.92 2.92 -36.18
CA HIS A 78 14.38 3.82 -37.24
C HIS A 78 15.88 3.68 -37.50
N VAL A 79 16.70 3.56 -36.45
CA VAL A 79 18.15 3.35 -36.60
C VAL A 79 18.45 2.05 -37.33
N VAL A 80 17.77 0.96 -36.96
CA VAL A 80 18.00 -0.37 -37.58
C VAL A 80 17.62 -0.41 -39.06
N ASN A 81 16.54 0.27 -39.46
CA ASN A 81 16.06 0.25 -40.85
C ASN A 81 16.63 1.36 -41.74
N ALA A 82 17.39 2.31 -41.19
CA ALA A 82 18.04 3.36 -41.95
C ALA A 82 19.43 2.97 -42.49
N GLY A 83 19.96 1.80 -42.11
CA GLY A 83 21.20 1.21 -42.64
C GLY A 83 20.94 0.12 -43.68
#